data_AF-A0AAE3JEY3-F1
#
_entry.id   AF-A0AAE3JEY3-F1
#
_cell.length_a   1.000
_cell.length_b   1.000
_cell.length_c   1.000
_cell.angle_alpha   90.00
_cell.angle_beta   90.00
_cell.angle_gamma   90.00
#
_symmetry.space_group_name_H-M   'P 1'
#
loop_
_entity.id
_entity.type
_entity.pdbx_description
1 polymer ?
#
loop_
_entity_poly.entity_id
_entity_poly.type
_entity_poly.pdbx_seq_one_letter_code
_entity_poly.pdbx_strand_id
1 'polypeptide(L)'
;PIIAKSFLAFIPRLKPWAFPPDFCKIVTDEKRTEIKKYFADHPNDWERFCNTPVVIPPAVSSIWMNLSADQEAKVLQILKELPIRFSRIELDQQFEQRGLLNVVTNPPASHILSLCCNPWEVGANADLLYFSPELKRVEIKNRMTEE
;
A
#
# COMPACT_ATOMS: atom_id res chain seq x y z
N PRO A 1 0.16 13.46 -7.95
CA PRO A 1 -1.17 13.17 -7.35
C PRO A 1 -2.35 13.05 -8.35
N ILE A 2 -2.40 13.83 -9.44
CA ILE A 2 -3.57 13.87 -10.36
C ILE A 2 -3.63 12.67 -11.34
N ILE A 3 -2.50 12.04 -11.67
CA ILE A 3 -2.44 11.13 -12.84
C ILE A 3 -2.73 9.67 -12.48
N ALA A 4 -2.56 9.27 -11.23
CA ALA A 4 -2.98 7.94 -10.79
C ALA A 4 -4.52 7.79 -10.86
N LYS A 5 -5.28 8.89 -10.71
CA LYS A 5 -6.70 8.92 -11.07
C LYS A 5 -6.91 8.80 -12.58
N SER A 6 -6.11 9.51 -13.39
CA SER A 6 -6.26 9.60 -14.87
C SER A 6 -6.20 8.26 -15.59
N PHE A 7 -5.41 7.30 -15.11
CA PHE A 7 -5.32 5.99 -15.75
C PHE A 7 -6.44 5.01 -15.36
N LEU A 8 -6.99 5.14 -14.15
CA LEU A 8 -7.98 4.19 -13.62
C LEU A 8 -9.40 4.45 -14.10
N ALA A 9 -9.76 5.71 -14.34
CA ALA A 9 -11.07 6.07 -14.89
C ALA A 9 -11.23 5.65 -16.37
N PHE A 10 -10.12 5.45 -17.11
CA PHE A 10 -10.13 5.22 -18.56
C PHE A 10 -9.84 3.78 -18.98
N ILE A 11 -9.54 2.86 -18.07
CA ILE A 11 -9.32 1.45 -18.42
C ILE A 11 -10.36 0.58 -17.70
N PRO A 12 -11.50 0.27 -18.35
CA PRO A 12 -12.56 -0.57 -17.77
C PRO A 12 -12.15 -2.03 -17.50
N ARG A 13 -10.88 -2.39 -17.73
CA ARG A 13 -10.40 -3.76 -17.85
C ARG A 13 -9.11 -4.08 -17.10
N LEU A 14 -8.54 -3.13 -16.34
CA LEU A 14 -7.38 -3.45 -15.52
C LEU A 14 -7.84 -4.25 -14.30
N LYS A 15 -7.51 -5.54 -14.32
CA LYS A 15 -7.61 -6.39 -13.15
C LYS A 15 -6.74 -5.78 -12.03
N PRO A 16 -7.18 -5.78 -10.76
CA PRO A 16 -6.47 -5.12 -9.64
C PRO A 16 -5.00 -5.52 -9.45
N TRP A 17 -4.58 -6.65 -10.02
CA TRP A 17 -3.22 -7.18 -9.97
C TRP A 17 -2.33 -6.80 -11.16
N ALA A 18 -2.83 -6.01 -12.12
CA ALA A 18 -2.13 -5.70 -13.37
C ALA A 18 -1.61 -4.25 -13.44
N PHE A 19 -1.29 -3.64 -12.30
CA PHE A 19 -0.61 -2.34 -12.30
C PHE A 19 0.82 -2.52 -12.81
N PRO A 20 1.21 -1.90 -13.95
CA PRO A 20 2.58 -1.97 -14.41
C PRO A 20 3.51 -1.30 -13.38
N PRO A 21 4.80 -1.70 -13.30
CA PRO A 21 5.77 -1.10 -12.38
C PRO A 21 5.85 0.44 -12.49
N ASP A 22 5.49 0.99 -13.65
CA ASP A 22 5.53 2.42 -13.95
C ASP A 22 4.30 3.20 -13.47
N PHE A 23 3.30 2.53 -12.90
CA PHE A 23 2.03 3.15 -12.50
C PHE A 23 2.19 4.24 -11.43
N CYS A 24 3.22 4.15 -10.59
CA CYS A 24 3.50 5.09 -9.50
C CYS A 24 4.64 6.08 -9.82
N LYS A 25 5.10 6.16 -11.07
CA LYS A 25 6.16 7.12 -11.42
C LYS A 25 5.66 8.56 -11.43
N ILE A 26 6.52 9.47 -10.98
CA ILE A 26 6.27 10.92 -11.13
C ILE A 26 6.20 11.21 -12.62
N VAL A 27 5.10 11.84 -13.03
CA VAL A 27 4.90 12.19 -14.44
C VAL A 27 5.78 13.38 -14.80
N THR A 28 6.48 13.25 -15.92
CA THR A 28 7.32 14.32 -16.48
C THR A 28 6.49 15.55 -16.86
N ASP A 29 7.12 16.72 -16.90
CA ASP A 29 6.44 17.96 -17.27
C ASP A 29 5.89 17.93 -18.71
N GLU A 30 6.59 17.25 -19.61
CA GLU A 30 6.13 16.97 -20.98
C GLU A 30 4.80 16.23 -20.98
N LYS A 31 4.74 15.10 -20.26
CA LYS A 31 3.53 14.27 -20.22
C LYS A 31 2.40 14.95 -19.47
N ARG A 32 2.71 15.77 -18.45
CA ARG A 32 1.73 16.64 -17.79
C ARG A 32 1.14 17.66 -18.77
N THR A 33 1.95 18.21 -19.66
CA THR A 33 1.49 19.15 -20.70
C THR A 33 0.59 18.46 -21.71
N GLU A 34 0.95 17.26 -22.18
CA GLU A 34 0.09 16.45 -23.06
C GLU A 34 -1.27 16.16 -22.42
N ILE A 35 -1.31 15.75 -21.16
CA ILE A 35 -2.56 15.45 -20.44
C ILE A 35 -3.43 16.71 -20.30
N LYS A 36 -2.83 17.86 -19.97
CA LYS A 36 -3.56 19.13 -19.90
C LYS A 36 -4.14 19.51 -21.25
N LYS A 37 -3.36 19.36 -22.32
CA LYS A 37 -3.82 19.63 -23.70
C LYS A 37 -4.99 18.72 -24.07
N TYR A 38 -4.88 17.42 -23.81
CA TYR A 38 -5.97 16.47 -24.05
C TYR A 38 -7.27 16.90 -23.38
N PHE A 39 -7.26 17.21 -22.08
CA PHE A 39 -8.49 17.63 -21.39
C PHE A 39 -9.00 19.01 -21.82
N ALA A 40 -8.12 19.90 -22.28
CA ALA A 40 -8.55 21.17 -22.88
C ALA A 40 -9.28 20.95 -24.23
N ASP A 41 -8.79 20.00 -25.04
CA ASP A 41 -9.40 19.62 -26.32
C ASP A 41 -10.68 18.76 -26.12
N HIS A 42 -10.83 18.10 -24.95
CA HIS A 42 -11.91 17.18 -24.62
C HIS A 42 -12.58 17.50 -23.25
N PRO A 43 -13.33 18.61 -23.12
CA PRO A 43 -13.92 19.03 -21.84
C PRO A 43 -14.93 18.04 -21.25
N ASN A 44 -15.68 17.31 -22.08
CA ASN A 44 -16.61 16.28 -21.62
C ASN A 44 -15.89 15.11 -20.93
N ASP A 45 -14.69 14.76 -21.42
CA ASP A 45 -13.86 13.73 -20.81
C ASP A 45 -13.28 14.20 -19.47
N TRP A 46 -12.99 15.50 -19.34
CA TRP A 46 -12.60 16.10 -18.07
C TRP A 46 -13.73 16.04 -17.03
N GLU A 47 -14.95 16.41 -17.43
CA GLU A 47 -16.12 16.32 -16.56
C GLU A 47 -16.38 14.87 -16.13
N ARG A 48 -16.35 13.92 -17.08
CA ARG A 48 -16.45 12.49 -16.78
C ARG A 48 -15.34 12.05 -15.84
N PHE A 49 -14.12 12.48 -16.07
CA PHE A 49 -12.96 12.16 -15.24
C PHE A 49 -13.12 12.65 -13.78
N CYS A 50 -13.59 13.88 -13.58
CA CYS A 50 -13.81 14.45 -12.25
C CYS A 50 -14.96 13.76 -11.49
N ASN A 51 -15.99 13.32 -12.21
CA ASN A 51 -17.21 12.80 -11.60
C ASN A 51 -17.26 11.26 -11.54
N THR A 52 -16.37 10.54 -12.22
CA THR A 52 -16.33 9.07 -12.16
C THR A 52 -15.82 8.62 -10.80
N PRO A 53 -16.63 7.89 -10.00
CA PRO A 53 -16.18 7.36 -8.72
C PRO A 53 -15.11 6.29 -8.96
N VAL A 54 -13.97 6.43 -8.31
CA VAL A 54 -12.93 5.39 -8.30
C VAL A 54 -13.34 4.34 -7.26
N VAL A 55 -13.94 3.24 -7.71
CA VAL A 55 -14.32 2.10 -6.86
C VAL A 55 -13.29 0.99 -7.02
N ILE A 56 -12.08 1.25 -6.55
CA ILE A 56 -11.05 0.21 -6.50
C ILE A 56 -10.81 -0.12 -5.02
N PRO A 57 -10.99 -1.39 -4.63
CA PRO A 57 -10.72 -1.78 -3.25
C PRO A 57 -9.23 -1.56 -2.96
N PRO A 58 -8.88 -1.17 -1.72
CA PRO A 58 -7.49 -1.09 -1.31
C PRO A 58 -6.76 -2.42 -1.54
N ALA A 59 -5.51 -2.34 -1.98
CA ALA A 59 -4.62 -3.49 -1.97
C ALA A 59 -4.18 -3.77 -0.53
N VAL A 60 -3.86 -5.04 -0.24
CA VAL A 60 -3.34 -5.46 1.07
C VAL A 60 -1.90 -5.92 0.89
N SER A 61 -0.99 -5.33 1.65
CA SER A 61 0.39 -5.77 1.80
C SER A 61 0.54 -6.50 3.12
N SER A 62 1.25 -7.63 3.11
CA SER A 62 1.42 -8.49 4.29
C SER A 62 2.88 -8.56 4.71
N ILE A 63 3.12 -8.40 6.02
CA ILE A 63 4.43 -8.58 6.65
C ILE A 63 4.31 -9.74 7.62
N TRP A 64 5.16 -10.75 7.44
CA TRP A 64 5.18 -11.93 8.30
C TRP A 64 6.17 -11.73 9.44
N MET A 65 5.76 -12.11 10.65
CA MET A 65 6.52 -11.82 11.86
C MET A 65 6.49 -12.98 12.86
N ASN A 66 7.60 -13.22 13.55
CA ASN A 66 7.68 -14.11 14.70
C ASN A 66 7.83 -13.28 15.98
N LEU A 67 6.71 -13.09 16.68
CA LEU A 67 6.63 -12.24 17.86
C LEU A 67 6.50 -13.07 19.14
N SER A 68 7.25 -12.70 20.17
CA SER A 68 6.90 -13.01 21.57
C SER A 68 5.75 -12.11 22.05
N ALA A 69 5.15 -12.42 23.20
CA ALA A 69 4.08 -11.60 23.78
C ALA A 69 4.52 -10.14 24.02
N ASP A 70 5.75 -9.94 24.51
CA ASP A 70 6.29 -8.60 24.73
C ASP A 70 6.53 -7.83 23.41
N GLN A 71 6.97 -8.54 22.36
CA GLN A 71 7.17 -7.94 21.04
C GLN A 71 5.83 -7.62 20.37
N GLU A 72 4.82 -8.47 20.52
CA GLU A 72 3.46 -8.24 20.05
C GLU A 72 2.88 -6.97 20.67
N ALA A 73 3.00 -6.80 21.99
CA ALA A 73 2.56 -5.58 22.67
C ALA A 73 3.28 -4.33 22.15
N LYS A 74 4.60 -4.41 21.89
CA LYS A 74 5.37 -3.30 21.30
C LYS A 74 4.90 -2.97 19.89
N VAL A 75 4.67 -3.97 19.03
CA VAL A 75 4.15 -3.74 17.68
C VAL A 75 2.78 -3.06 17.75
N LEU A 76 1.86 -3.56 18.56
CA LEU A 76 0.54 -2.94 18.73
C LEU A 76 0.62 -1.49 19.22
N GLN A 77 1.57 -1.18 20.09
CA GLN A 77 1.81 0.20 20.54
C GLN A 77 2.30 1.09 19.40
N ILE A 78 3.27 0.63 18.61
CA ILE A 78 3.77 1.36 17.43
C ILE A 78 2.64 1.66 16.46
N LEU A 79 1.78 0.67 16.18
CA LEU A 79 0.67 0.84 15.25
C LEU A 79 -0.34 1.91 15.70
N LYS A 80 -0.46 2.17 17.00
CA LYS A 80 -1.30 3.26 17.55
C LYS A 80 -0.62 4.63 17.48
N GLU A 81 0.71 4.66 17.53
CA GLU A 81 1.52 5.89 17.48
C GLU A 81 1.76 6.38 16.04
N LEU A 82 1.64 5.48 15.06
CA LEU A 82 1.77 5.83 13.65
C LEU A 82 0.69 6.83 13.21
N PRO A 83 1.03 7.75 12.29
CA PRO A 83 0.03 8.58 11.64
C PRO A 83 -1.04 7.72 10.94
N ILE A 84 -2.20 8.33 10.67
CA ILE A 84 -3.31 7.66 9.94
C ILE A 84 -2.83 7.11 8.58
N ARG A 85 -1.85 7.77 7.96
CA ARG A 85 -1.19 7.36 6.73
C ARG A 85 0.32 7.43 6.91
N PHE A 86 1.01 6.34 6.60
CA PHE A 86 2.45 6.23 6.78
C PHE A 86 3.08 5.44 5.63
N SER A 87 4.34 5.71 5.36
CA SER A 87 5.17 4.99 4.39
C SER A 87 5.77 3.72 5.01
N ARG A 88 6.23 2.80 4.16
CA ARG A 88 6.98 1.63 4.65
C ARG A 88 8.27 2.02 5.39
N ILE A 89 8.92 3.07 4.92
CA ILE A 89 10.16 3.59 5.51
C ILE A 89 9.92 4.06 6.95
N GLU A 90 8.84 4.82 7.18
CA GLU A 90 8.50 5.28 8.54
C GLU A 90 8.18 4.11 9.47
N LEU A 91 7.47 3.08 8.99
CA LEU A 91 7.20 1.88 9.78
C LEU A 91 8.51 1.16 10.15
N ASP A 92 9.38 0.93 9.17
CA ASP A 92 10.64 0.22 9.38
C ASP A 92 11.56 1.00 10.35
N GLN A 93 11.56 2.34 10.28
CA GLN A 93 12.26 3.19 11.26
C GLN A 93 11.72 3.03 12.68
N GLN A 94 10.39 2.97 12.86
CA GLN A 94 9.80 2.74 14.18
C GLN A 94 10.16 1.35 14.74
N PHE A 95 10.24 0.35 13.87
CA PHE A 95 10.67 -1.00 14.23
C PHE A 95 12.15 -1.06 14.60
N GLU A 96 13.01 -0.40 13.82
CA GLU A 96 14.46 -0.32 14.10
C GLU A 96 14.73 0.32 15.45
N GLN A 97 14.13 1.47 15.73
CA GLN A 97 14.29 2.21 16.99
C GLN A 97 13.89 1.38 18.23
N ARG A 98 13.02 0.39 18.06
CA ARG A 98 12.53 -0.48 19.15
C ARG A 98 13.10 -1.90 19.10
N GLY A 99 14.08 -2.15 18.22
CA GLY A 99 14.76 -3.44 18.10
C GLY A 99 13.87 -4.57 17.58
N LEU A 100 12.94 -4.26 16.66
CA LEU A 100 11.96 -5.20 16.11
C LEU A 100 12.24 -5.63 14.67
N LEU A 101 13.31 -5.16 14.03
CA LEU A 101 13.60 -5.58 12.64
C LEU A 101 13.89 -7.09 12.53
N ASN A 102 14.44 -7.70 13.56
CA ASN A 102 14.77 -9.12 13.59
C ASN A 102 13.55 -10.05 13.70
N VAL A 103 12.36 -9.52 13.99
CA VAL A 103 11.14 -10.32 14.11
C VAL A 103 10.44 -10.52 12.77
N VAL A 104 10.79 -9.72 11.75
CA VAL A 104 10.26 -9.85 10.39
C VAL A 104 10.92 -11.05 9.73
N THR A 105 10.10 -11.94 9.17
CA THR A 105 10.56 -13.21 8.58
C THR A 105 9.76 -13.54 7.32
N ASN A 106 10.16 -14.60 6.63
CA ASN A 106 9.31 -15.27 5.64
C ASN A 106 8.36 -16.25 6.34
N PRO A 107 7.23 -16.62 5.70
CA PRO A 107 6.41 -17.74 6.14
C PRO A 107 7.21 -19.06 6.25
N PRO A 108 6.85 -19.97 7.17
CA PRO A 108 5.79 -19.85 8.16
C PRO A 108 6.16 -18.91 9.31
N ALA A 109 5.20 -18.13 9.80
CA ALA A 109 5.39 -17.16 10.89
C ALA A 109 4.21 -17.16 11.86
N SER A 110 4.44 -16.77 13.11
CA SER A 110 3.41 -16.76 14.14
C SER A 110 2.39 -15.64 13.98
N HIS A 111 2.74 -14.57 13.27
CA HIS A 111 1.89 -13.40 13.06
C HIS A 111 1.97 -12.89 11.61
N ILE A 112 0.92 -12.21 11.20
CA ILE A 112 0.84 -11.44 9.96
C ILE A 112 0.35 -10.03 10.29
N LEU A 113 1.11 -9.02 9.86
CA LEU A 113 0.69 -7.63 9.86
C LEU A 113 0.19 -7.28 8.45
N SER A 114 -1.10 -7.01 8.34
CA SER A 114 -1.76 -6.58 7.12
C SER A 114 -1.85 -5.06 7.07
N LEU A 115 -1.44 -4.49 5.94
CA LEU A 115 -1.44 -3.05 5.67
C LEU A 115 -2.26 -2.77 4.42
N CYS A 116 -3.28 -1.93 4.52
CA CYS A 116 -4.03 -1.49 3.35
C CYS A 116 -3.30 -0.36 2.64
N CYS A 117 -3.31 -0.34 1.32
CA CYS A 117 -2.83 0.79 0.54
C CYS A 117 -3.69 1.01 -0.72
N ASN A 118 -3.74 2.26 -1.15
CA ASN A 118 -4.31 2.63 -2.43
C ASN A 118 -3.15 2.94 -3.38
N PRO A 119 -3.02 2.24 -4.53
CA PRO A 119 -1.89 2.46 -5.45
C PRO A 119 -1.71 3.91 -5.93
N TRP A 120 -2.78 4.72 -5.87
CA TRP A 120 -2.77 6.14 -6.25
C TRP A 120 -2.46 7.11 -5.10
N GLU A 121 -2.43 6.64 -3.85
CA GLU A 121 -2.09 7.45 -2.69
C GLU A 121 -0.60 7.26 -2.35
N VAL A 122 0.20 8.20 -2.83
CA VAL A 122 1.66 8.20 -2.64
C VAL A 122 2.12 9.45 -1.90
N GLY A 123 3.21 9.30 -1.14
CA GLY A 123 3.89 10.37 -0.43
C GLY A 123 4.65 11.32 -1.36
N ALA A 124 5.33 12.31 -0.79
CA ALA A 124 6.08 13.31 -1.53
C ALA A 124 7.19 12.70 -2.40
N ASN A 125 7.73 11.55 -1.99
CA ASN A 125 8.81 10.85 -2.69
C ASN A 125 8.29 9.72 -3.60
N ALA A 126 7.00 9.73 -3.92
CA ALA A 126 6.32 8.66 -4.66
C ALA A 126 6.34 7.28 -3.96
N ASP A 127 6.56 7.27 -2.65
CA ASP A 127 6.41 6.12 -1.77
C ASP A 127 4.93 5.77 -1.58
N LEU A 128 4.59 4.47 -1.55
CA LEU A 128 3.23 4.03 -1.25
C LEU A 128 2.89 4.33 0.21
N LEU A 129 1.70 4.90 0.41
CA LEU A 129 1.16 5.15 1.74
C LEU A 129 0.23 4.02 2.17
N TYR A 130 0.42 3.57 3.40
CA TYR A 130 -0.34 2.52 4.06
C TYR A 130 -1.26 3.10 5.13
N PHE A 131 -2.35 2.39 5.40
CA PHE A 131 -3.34 2.71 6.42
C PHE A 131 -4.02 1.44 6.95
N SER A 132 -4.82 1.60 8.01
CA SER A 132 -5.56 0.52 8.67
C SER A 132 -4.70 -0.72 8.96
N PRO A 133 -3.57 -0.58 9.69
CA PRO A 133 -2.74 -1.73 10.02
C PRO A 133 -3.49 -2.69 10.94
N GLU A 134 -3.40 -3.99 10.64
CA GLU A 134 -4.02 -5.04 11.43
C GLU A 134 -3.02 -6.17 11.69
N LEU A 135 -2.71 -6.41 12.97
CA LEU A 135 -1.87 -7.53 13.38
C LEU A 135 -2.74 -8.73 13.75
N LYS A 136 -2.50 -9.89 13.12
CA LYS A 136 -3.18 -11.14 13.43
C LYS A 136 -2.19 -12.22 13.78
N ARG A 137 -2.56 -13.06 14.76
CA ARG A 137 -1.88 -14.31 15.03
C ARG A 137 -2.30 -15.37 14.01
N VAL A 138 -1.35 -16.16 13.54
CA VAL A 138 -1.55 -17.19 12.52
C VAL A 138 -1.41 -18.56 13.18
N GLU A 139 -2.38 -19.44 12.97
CA GLU A 139 -2.28 -20.83 13.39
C GLU A 139 -1.29 -21.57 12.49
N ILE A 140 -0.09 -21.85 13.00
CA ILE A 140 0.86 -22.71 12.32
C ILE A 140 0.40 -24.16 12.54
N LYS A 141 -0.31 -24.72 11.56
CA LYS A 141 -0.58 -26.16 11.54
C LYS A 141 0.73 -26.89 11.28
N ASN A 142 1.36 -27.40 12.33
CA ASN A 142 2.42 -28.39 12.19
C ASN A 142 1.81 -29.61 11.50
N ARG A 143 2.12 -29.83 10.21
CA ARG A 143 2.03 -31.17 9.65
C ARG A 143 3.10 -31.97 10.37
N MET A 144 2.69 -32.75 11.37
CA MET A 144 3.53 -33.84 11.86
C MET A 144 3.77 -34.75 10.66
N THR A 145 5.00 -34.76 10.15
CA THR A 145 5.51 -35.91 9.41
C THR A 145 5.67 -37.01 10.45
N GLU A 146 4.68 -37.88 10.52
CA GLU A 146 4.88 -39.25 10.98
C GLU A 146 5.81 -39.92 9.97
N GLU A 147 7.03 -40.27 10.39
CA GLU A 147 7.83 -41.38 9.89
C GLU A 147 8.94 -41.72 10.91
#